data_AF-A0A383VZR4-F1
#
_entry.id   AF-A0A383VZR4-F1
#
_cell.length_a   1.000
_cell.length_b   1.000
_cell.length_c   1.000
_cell.angle_alpha   90.00
_cell.angle_beta   90.00
_cell.angle_gamma   90.00
#
_symmetry.space_group_name_H-M   'P 1'
#
loop_
_entity.id
_entity.type
_entity.pdbx_description
1 polymer ?
#
loop_
_entity_poly.entity_id
_entity_poly.type
_entity_poly.pdbx_seq_one_letter_code
_entity_poly.pdbx_strand_id
1 'polypeptide(L)'
;MTRKWAVDDEEVGSEADAEDLELRDAAGGLTQAPAAPVSGGSTAGGKAKSVRMSVTGGEAKAGAAKGKGKGKGQQQEASWFVRKYKAARHAARGIFNRTLRINGKKLHPARGVFVRFMSPLLLWWAVGFILYGLCLSDLNKLQQPLTSLQTAAHVQFLVARTRVLANFLGFLTADPSADGDREQLKAMLAKDLGDLKYQYYTLLYGGEVPNLYQYYTLLYGGEVPNLVKSDPPIMSQASLFSDPAIAELFFRTKGCLRFDKSACFDPTSEWYGISHAGLDAMIQRFLSDIESFALLPPANQTVDAPNYEFTWRVAANDLYEGLQTASDTFVGTTLNALGQLQTLHTILLLVTLGLLTWLVLALLLPFRRQLLSESVRLAGLLSQLPQEADVEGQIKALVMDTAVPKSDPEGTSKNWSIAKGVGAAAAAAARAAAARAAGAVGNFKSKMTAGPGAGGGYEDMEDGGGWGGNEGGSENEASSAADWEE
;
A
#
# COMPACT_ATOMS: atom_id res chain seq x y z
N MET A 1 5.63 61.73 10.51
CA MET A 1 5.94 60.79 9.42
C MET A 1 4.89 59.69 9.43
N THR A 2 3.87 59.87 8.61
CA THR A 2 2.61 59.11 8.56
C THR A 2 2.71 58.03 7.49
N ARG A 3 2.57 56.75 7.86
CA ARG A 3 2.40 55.64 6.91
C ARG A 3 0.90 55.44 6.66
N LYS A 4 0.50 55.64 5.40
CA LYS A 4 -0.82 55.27 4.86
C LYS A 4 -0.90 53.75 4.76
N TRP A 5 -2.03 53.20 5.20
CA TRP A 5 -2.50 51.86 4.85
C TRP A 5 -3.51 52.04 3.71
N ALA A 6 -3.31 51.31 2.62
CA ALA A 6 -4.28 51.18 1.55
C ALA A 6 -5.19 49.99 1.88
N VAL A 7 -6.49 50.24 1.82
CA VAL A 7 -7.58 49.26 1.84
C VAL A 7 -8.02 49.15 0.40
N ASP A 8 -7.91 47.95 -0.18
CA ASP A 8 -8.55 47.64 -1.46
C ASP A 8 -9.77 46.78 -1.14
N ASP A 9 -10.94 47.40 -1.31
CA ASP A 9 -12.24 46.76 -1.46
C ASP A 9 -12.44 46.52 -2.96
N GLU A 10 -12.69 45.28 -3.40
CA GLU A 10 -13.39 45.04 -4.67
C GLU A 10 -14.46 43.94 -4.56
N GLU A 11 -15.58 44.31 -5.17
CA GLU A 11 -16.92 43.74 -5.32
C GLU A 11 -16.96 42.35 -6.01
N VAL A 12 -17.86 41.46 -5.56
CA VAL A 12 -19.17 41.12 -6.17
C VAL A 12 -19.13 40.50 -7.57
N GLY A 13 -19.62 39.26 -7.64
CA GLY A 13 -20.55 38.82 -8.69
C GLY A 13 -19.95 37.96 -9.82
N SER A 14 -20.34 36.70 -9.88
CA SER A 14 -21.32 36.21 -10.87
C SER A 14 -21.41 34.69 -10.87
N GLU A 15 -22.67 34.24 -10.87
CA GLU A 15 -23.11 32.89 -11.16
C GLU A 15 -22.66 32.45 -12.55
N ALA A 16 -22.26 31.19 -12.70
CA ALA A 16 -22.13 30.55 -14.00
C ALA A 16 -22.59 29.10 -13.89
N ASP A 17 -23.77 28.88 -14.46
CA ASP A 17 -24.38 27.61 -14.79
C ASP A 17 -23.43 26.71 -15.60
N ALA A 18 -23.48 25.41 -15.32
CA ALA A 18 -22.91 24.38 -16.18
C ALA A 18 -23.78 23.10 -16.09
N GLU A 19 -25.00 23.21 -16.60
CA GLU A 19 -25.65 22.08 -17.29
C GLU A 19 -25.19 22.08 -18.77
N ASP A 20 -25.42 20.97 -19.47
CA ASP A 20 -25.08 20.66 -20.87
C ASP A 20 -23.68 20.12 -21.19
N LEU A 21 -23.55 18.78 -21.18
CA LEU A 21 -22.72 18.08 -22.16
C LEU A 21 -23.29 16.69 -22.47
N GLU A 22 -24.43 16.69 -23.16
CA GLU A 22 -25.00 15.54 -23.86
C GLU A 22 -24.69 15.64 -25.37
N LEU A 23 -24.47 14.47 -25.98
CA LEU A 23 -24.57 14.14 -27.41
C LEU A 23 -23.55 14.69 -28.44
N ARG A 24 -22.73 13.75 -28.96
CA ARG A 24 -22.34 13.45 -30.37
C ARG A 24 -20.91 12.87 -30.37
N ASP A 25 -20.64 11.64 -30.78
CA ASP A 25 -20.83 11.13 -32.14
C ASP A 25 -21.00 9.60 -32.17
N ALA A 26 -22.06 9.14 -32.82
CA ALA A 26 -22.21 7.77 -33.30
C ALA A 26 -22.64 7.81 -34.77
N ALA A 27 -21.70 7.56 -35.68
CA ALA A 27 -21.99 7.14 -37.05
C ALA A 27 -20.72 6.56 -37.69
N GLY A 28 -20.67 5.24 -37.83
CA GLY A 28 -19.57 4.56 -38.52
C GLY A 28 -19.66 3.05 -38.43
N GLY A 29 -20.74 2.48 -38.99
CA GLY A 29 -20.87 1.03 -39.15
C GLY A 29 -19.97 0.50 -40.27
N LEU A 30 -19.38 -0.68 -40.05
CA LEU A 30 -18.89 -1.57 -41.11
C LEU A 30 -18.96 -3.03 -40.63
N THR A 31 -20.01 -3.71 -41.11
CA THR A 31 -20.10 -5.08 -41.66
C THR A 31 -19.18 -6.21 -41.16
N GLN A 32 -19.86 -7.27 -40.71
CA GLN A 32 -19.45 -8.66 -40.51
C GLN A 32 -18.66 -9.32 -41.67
N ALA A 33 -17.75 -10.23 -41.31
CA ALA A 33 -17.77 -11.64 -41.76
C ALA A 33 -16.90 -12.55 -40.84
N PRO A 34 -17.21 -13.85 -40.72
CA PRO A 34 -16.71 -14.73 -39.66
C PRO A 34 -15.52 -15.59 -40.12
N ALA A 35 -14.67 -16.03 -39.19
CA ALA A 35 -13.70 -17.10 -39.41
C ALA A 35 -13.75 -18.12 -38.27
N ALA A 36 -13.92 -19.38 -38.69
CA ALA A 36 -14.11 -20.58 -37.91
C ALA A 36 -12.74 -21.16 -37.42
N PRO A 37 -12.72 -22.32 -36.72
CA PRO A 37 -11.69 -22.68 -35.74
C PRO A 37 -10.45 -23.31 -36.36
N VAL A 38 -9.29 -23.13 -35.73
CA VAL A 38 -8.07 -23.85 -36.08
C VAL A 38 -7.76 -24.88 -34.99
N SER A 39 -7.94 -26.13 -35.38
CA SER A 39 -7.42 -27.34 -34.76
C SER A 39 -6.03 -27.68 -35.33
N GLY A 40 -5.18 -28.27 -34.49
CA GLY A 40 -4.27 -29.36 -34.90
C GLY A 40 -2.84 -29.04 -35.39
N GLY A 41 -1.87 -29.75 -34.79
CA GLY A 41 -0.58 -30.14 -35.42
C GLY A 41 0.63 -29.34 -34.94
N SER A 42 1.41 -29.81 -33.96
CA SER A 42 2.54 -30.77 -34.10
C SER A 42 3.57 -30.38 -35.17
N THR A 43 4.76 -29.93 -34.75
CA THR A 43 6.03 -30.67 -34.93
C THR A 43 7.25 -29.90 -34.37
N ALA A 44 8.07 -30.66 -33.64
CA ALA A 44 9.53 -30.66 -33.61
C ALA A 44 10.33 -29.38 -33.24
N GLY A 45 11.18 -29.49 -32.20
CA GLY A 45 12.43 -28.73 -32.20
C GLY A 45 13.13 -28.42 -30.88
N GLY A 46 13.57 -29.44 -30.12
CA GLY A 46 14.93 -29.43 -29.58
C GLY A 46 15.24 -28.78 -28.21
N LYS A 47 15.72 -29.67 -27.33
CA LYS A 47 16.77 -29.47 -26.30
C LYS A 47 16.37 -28.84 -24.96
N ALA A 48 15.63 -29.62 -24.16
CA ALA A 48 15.72 -29.57 -22.70
C ALA A 48 16.80 -30.56 -22.20
N LYS A 49 17.78 -30.06 -21.44
CA LYS A 49 18.70 -30.88 -20.64
C LYS A 49 17.96 -31.31 -19.36
N SER A 50 17.55 -32.58 -19.29
CA SER A 50 17.18 -33.20 -18.02
C SER A 50 18.42 -33.85 -17.39
N VAL A 51 18.66 -33.53 -16.11
CA VAL A 51 19.63 -34.24 -15.27
C VAL A 51 18.84 -35.26 -14.48
N ARG A 52 19.09 -36.54 -14.79
CA ARG A 52 18.58 -37.72 -14.08
C ARG A 52 19.48 -37.95 -12.87
N MET A 53 18.88 -38.01 -11.68
CA MET A 53 19.48 -38.64 -10.50
C MET A 53 19.28 -40.16 -10.66
N SER A 54 20.36 -40.93 -10.70
CA SER A 54 20.32 -42.38 -10.53
C SER A 54 21.25 -42.78 -9.40
N VAL A 55 20.63 -43.30 -8.34
CA VAL A 55 21.22 -44.06 -7.24
C VAL A 55 21.49 -45.47 -7.73
N THR A 56 22.72 -45.98 -7.55
CA THR A 56 23.03 -47.40 -7.36
C THR A 56 24.40 -47.53 -6.68
N GLY A 57 24.46 -48.30 -5.59
CA GLY A 57 25.70 -48.74 -4.94
C GLY A 57 26.29 -49.98 -5.59
N GLY A 58 27.51 -50.34 -5.19
CA GLY A 58 28.16 -51.60 -5.58
C GLY A 58 29.70 -51.56 -5.59
N GLU A 59 30.27 -51.88 -4.42
CA GLU A 59 31.55 -52.56 -4.09
C GLU A 59 32.82 -52.56 -4.98
N ALA A 60 33.93 -52.37 -4.25
CA ALA A 60 35.25 -53.01 -4.34
C ALA A 60 36.20 -52.73 -5.52
N LYS A 61 37.33 -52.05 -5.24
CA LYS A 61 38.66 -52.70 -5.11
C LYS A 61 39.77 -51.71 -4.75
N ALA A 62 40.70 -52.22 -3.96
CA ALA A 62 41.90 -51.58 -3.47
C ALA A 62 42.86 -51.15 -4.59
N GLY A 63 43.47 -49.99 -4.42
CA GLY A 63 44.54 -49.48 -5.27
C GLY A 63 45.23 -48.30 -4.60
N ALA A 64 46.33 -48.58 -3.91
CA ALA A 64 47.19 -47.59 -3.29
C ALA A 64 47.85 -46.71 -4.37
N ALA A 65 47.59 -45.40 -4.34
CA ALA A 65 48.39 -44.41 -5.06
C ALA A 65 48.48 -43.11 -4.25
N LYS A 66 49.67 -42.86 -3.75
CA LYS A 66 50.09 -41.69 -2.97
C LYS A 66 50.23 -40.50 -3.92
N GLY A 67 49.14 -39.76 -4.12
CA GLY A 67 49.09 -38.56 -4.96
C GLY A 67 48.76 -37.30 -4.14
N LYS A 68 49.78 -36.48 -3.86
CA LYS A 68 49.68 -35.20 -3.13
C LYS A 68 49.05 -34.14 -4.05
N GLY A 69 47.73 -34.19 -4.23
CA GLY A 69 46.96 -33.29 -5.09
C GLY A 69 46.20 -32.22 -4.27
N LYS A 70 46.64 -30.97 -4.40
CA LYS A 70 46.17 -29.79 -3.68
C LYS A 70 44.82 -29.31 -4.26
N GLY A 71 43.70 -29.79 -3.71
CA GLY A 71 42.35 -29.37 -4.10
C GLY A 71 42.01 -27.97 -3.59
N LYS A 72 42.22 -26.95 -4.43
CA LYS A 72 41.68 -25.59 -4.27
C LYS A 72 40.52 -25.43 -5.24
N GLY A 73 39.29 -25.56 -4.76
CA GLY A 73 38.14 -25.59 -5.67
C GLY A 73 36.81 -25.15 -5.07
N GLN A 74 36.77 -24.22 -4.12
CA GLN A 74 35.50 -23.58 -3.73
C GLN A 74 35.65 -22.28 -2.92
N GLN A 75 36.78 -21.57 -3.09
CA GLN A 75 37.08 -20.35 -2.34
C GLN A 75 37.35 -19.14 -3.26
N GLN A 76 36.86 -19.17 -4.52
CA GLN A 76 37.13 -18.12 -5.50
C GLN A 76 36.11 -16.97 -5.52
N GLU A 77 34.84 -17.21 -5.21
CA GLU A 77 33.78 -16.17 -5.26
C GLU A 77 33.95 -15.08 -4.19
N ALA A 78 34.25 -15.46 -2.94
CA ALA A 78 34.52 -14.49 -1.87
C ALA A 78 35.82 -13.68 -2.12
N SER A 79 36.74 -14.18 -2.96
CA SER A 79 38.02 -13.52 -3.22
C SER A 79 37.91 -12.29 -4.13
N TRP A 80 36.90 -12.25 -5.00
CA TRP A 80 36.73 -11.18 -5.98
C TRP A 80 36.25 -9.88 -5.31
N PHE A 81 35.30 -9.98 -4.38
CA PHE A 81 34.80 -8.83 -3.61
C PHE A 81 35.90 -8.26 -2.71
N VAL A 82 36.68 -9.12 -2.05
CA VAL A 82 37.82 -8.70 -1.22
C VAL A 82 38.93 -8.05 -2.06
N ARG A 83 39.20 -8.55 -3.27
CA ARG A 83 40.17 -7.95 -4.22
C ARG A 83 39.71 -6.59 -4.73
N LYS A 84 38.43 -6.44 -5.11
CA LYS A 84 37.87 -5.14 -5.53
C LYS A 84 37.87 -4.14 -4.39
N TYR A 85 37.51 -4.56 -3.17
CA TYR A 85 37.51 -3.68 -2.00
C TYR A 85 38.93 -3.21 -1.63
N LYS A 86 39.93 -4.11 -1.70
CA LYS A 86 41.34 -3.72 -1.52
C LYS A 86 41.81 -2.75 -2.61
N ALA A 87 41.53 -3.03 -3.88
CA ALA A 87 41.93 -2.15 -4.99
C ALA A 87 41.27 -0.76 -4.88
N ALA A 88 39.97 -0.70 -4.59
CA ALA A 88 39.25 0.56 -4.37
C ALA A 88 39.78 1.33 -3.15
N ARG A 89 40.12 0.63 -2.06
CA ARG A 89 40.73 1.25 -0.87
C ARG A 89 42.11 1.83 -1.16
N HIS A 90 42.92 1.16 -2.00
CA HIS A 90 44.23 1.68 -2.43
C HIS A 90 44.08 2.87 -3.39
N ALA A 91 43.13 2.83 -4.32
CA ALA A 91 42.83 3.95 -5.23
C ALA A 91 42.32 5.18 -4.47
N ALA A 92 41.37 4.99 -3.54
CA ALA A 92 40.86 6.06 -2.68
C ALA A 92 41.99 6.66 -1.81
N ARG A 93 42.84 5.81 -1.21
CA ARG A 93 44.01 6.29 -0.45
C ARG A 93 45.00 7.09 -1.30
N GLY A 94 45.15 6.78 -2.59
CA GLY A 94 46.02 7.51 -3.51
C GLY A 94 45.54 8.92 -3.82
N ILE A 95 44.21 9.09 -4.00
CA ILE A 95 43.60 10.40 -4.28
C ILE A 95 43.79 11.35 -3.08
N PHE A 96 43.63 10.85 -1.85
CA PHE A 96 43.81 11.66 -0.64
C PHE A 96 45.28 11.83 -0.21
N ASN A 97 46.24 11.17 -0.88
CA ASN A 97 47.68 11.24 -0.61
C ASN A 97 48.49 12.08 -1.62
N ARG A 98 47.86 12.90 -2.45
CA ARG A 98 48.61 13.85 -3.28
C ARG A 98 49.23 14.94 -2.38
N THR A 99 50.50 14.77 -2.03
CA THR A 99 51.32 15.82 -1.43
C THR A 99 51.59 16.87 -2.49
N LEU A 100 50.83 17.96 -2.45
CA LEU A 100 51.11 19.14 -3.27
C LEU A 100 52.41 19.77 -2.76
N ARG A 101 53.42 19.79 -3.65
CA ARG A 101 54.66 20.54 -3.44
C ARG A 101 54.51 21.86 -4.16
N ILE A 102 54.45 22.95 -3.41
CA ILE A 102 54.49 24.31 -3.93
C ILE A 102 55.79 24.91 -3.39
N ASN A 103 56.67 25.39 -4.27
CA ASN A 103 58.00 25.92 -3.90
C ASN A 103 58.86 24.99 -3.02
N GLY A 104 58.90 23.69 -3.33
CA GLY A 104 59.76 22.72 -2.64
C GLY A 104 59.32 22.33 -1.21
N LYS A 105 58.40 23.08 -0.60
CA LYS A 105 57.84 22.76 0.73
C LYS A 105 56.67 21.78 0.58
N LYS A 106 56.67 20.73 1.41
CA LYS A 106 55.58 19.74 1.46
C LYS A 106 54.43 20.34 2.28
N LEU A 107 53.32 20.67 1.65
CA LEU A 107 52.09 20.98 2.37
C LEU A 107 51.50 19.68 2.87
N HIS A 108 51.43 19.51 4.19
CA HIS A 108 50.68 18.41 4.78
C HIS A 108 49.19 18.78 4.73
N PRO A 109 48.38 18.08 3.92
CA PRO A 109 46.94 18.34 3.92
C PRO A 109 46.42 18.07 5.34
N ALA A 110 45.64 19.01 5.87
CA ALA A 110 45.01 18.91 7.18
C ALA A 110 43.89 17.85 7.18
N ARG A 111 44.26 16.58 7.01
CA ARG A 111 43.33 15.44 6.95
C ARG A 111 42.44 15.35 8.19
N GLY A 112 42.99 15.69 9.35
CA GLY A 112 42.24 15.68 10.62
C GLY A 112 41.05 16.64 10.59
N VAL A 113 41.21 17.83 9.99
CA VAL A 113 40.13 18.83 9.91
C VAL A 113 39.05 18.36 8.95
N PHE A 114 39.43 17.85 7.77
CA PHE A 114 38.47 17.33 6.80
C PHE A 114 37.67 16.14 7.34
N VAL A 115 38.31 15.17 7.99
CA VAL A 115 37.62 14.01 8.56
C VAL A 115 36.68 14.42 9.70
N ARG A 116 37.10 15.35 10.58
CA ARG A 116 36.22 15.92 11.61
C ARG A 116 35.04 16.69 11.03
N PHE A 117 35.22 17.32 9.87
CA PHE A 117 34.16 18.05 9.18
C PHE A 117 33.18 17.14 8.45
N MET A 118 33.65 16.02 7.91
CA MET A 118 32.85 15.06 7.16
C MET A 118 32.20 13.97 8.03
N SER A 119 32.77 13.65 9.20
CA SER A 119 32.21 12.63 10.10
C SER A 119 30.75 12.87 10.53
N PRO A 120 30.28 14.10 10.82
CA PRO A 120 28.87 14.38 11.14
C PRO A 120 27.94 14.02 10.01
N LEU A 121 28.33 14.40 8.78
CA LEU A 121 27.54 14.21 7.59
C LEU A 121 27.45 12.72 7.24
N LEU A 122 28.58 11.99 7.35
CA LEU A 122 28.62 10.55 7.15
C LEU A 122 27.83 9.81 8.23
N LEU A 123 27.91 10.24 9.49
CA LEU A 123 27.14 9.66 10.59
C LEU A 123 25.64 9.88 10.36
N TRP A 124 25.23 11.10 10.00
CA TRP A 124 23.85 11.43 9.66
C TRP A 124 23.34 10.57 8.49
N TRP A 125 24.14 10.43 7.43
CA TRP A 125 23.79 9.59 6.29
C TRP A 125 23.63 8.12 6.72
N ALA A 126 24.57 7.57 7.49
CA ALA A 126 24.48 6.19 7.98
C ALA A 126 23.23 5.96 8.85
N VAL A 127 22.93 6.90 9.76
CA VAL A 127 21.71 6.86 10.59
C VAL A 127 20.45 6.92 9.73
N GLY A 128 20.41 7.81 8.73
CA GLY A 128 19.30 7.91 7.78
C GLY A 128 19.08 6.62 6.99
N PHE A 129 20.15 5.97 6.52
CA PHE A 129 20.05 4.69 5.80
C PHE A 129 19.52 3.55 6.68
N ILE A 130 19.98 3.47 7.93
CA ILE A 130 19.50 2.44 8.88
C ILE A 130 18.02 2.66 9.18
N LEU A 131 17.63 3.89 9.54
CA LEU A 131 16.24 4.21 9.86
C LEU A 131 15.32 4.04 8.65
N TYR A 132 15.75 4.47 7.46
CA TYR A 132 15.00 4.22 6.23
C TYR A 132 14.85 2.73 5.92
N GLY A 133 15.90 1.93 6.14
CA GLY A 133 15.82 0.48 5.99
C GLY A 133 14.83 -0.16 6.97
N LEU A 134 14.79 0.31 8.22
CA LEU A 134 13.80 -0.10 9.21
C LEU A 134 12.38 0.31 8.78
N CYS A 135 12.18 1.57 8.37
CA CYS A 135 10.90 2.04 7.83
C CYS A 135 10.43 1.18 6.65
N LEU A 136 11.31 0.86 5.71
CA LEU A 136 10.96 0.04 4.54
C LEU A 136 10.59 -1.39 4.96
N SER A 137 11.32 -1.95 5.93
CA SER A 137 11.03 -3.27 6.48
C SER A 137 9.66 -3.31 7.18
N ASP A 138 9.29 -2.25 7.90
CA ASP A 138 8.00 -2.18 8.60
C ASP A 138 6.86 -1.80 7.65
N LEU A 139 7.12 -0.98 6.63
CA LEU A 139 6.16 -0.66 5.57
C LEU A 139 5.77 -1.91 4.77
N ASN A 140 6.73 -2.81 4.50
CA ASN A 140 6.43 -4.08 3.85
C ASN A 140 5.52 -4.97 4.71
N LYS A 141 5.58 -4.85 6.05
CA LYS A 141 4.65 -5.56 6.95
C LYS A 141 3.26 -4.92 6.97
N LEU A 142 3.13 -3.62 6.65
CA LEU A 142 1.85 -2.91 6.59
C LEU A 142 1.01 -3.24 5.35
N GLN A 143 1.61 -3.77 4.28
CA GLN A 143 0.85 -4.20 3.10
C GLN A 143 -0.12 -5.33 3.45
N GLN A 144 0.28 -6.26 4.31
CA GLN A 144 -0.56 -7.38 4.74
C GLN A 144 -1.87 -6.93 5.42
N PRO A 145 -1.87 -6.15 6.53
CA PRO A 145 -3.08 -5.76 7.23
C PRO A 145 -4.02 -4.90 6.37
N LEU A 146 -3.48 -4.10 5.44
CA LEU A 146 -4.29 -3.33 4.49
C LEU A 146 -5.04 -4.25 3.51
N THR A 147 -4.35 -5.25 2.94
CA THR A 147 -5.01 -6.21 2.05
C THR A 147 -6.05 -7.05 2.78
N SER A 148 -5.77 -7.47 4.03
CA SER A 148 -6.73 -8.25 4.79
C SER A 148 -7.95 -7.44 5.21
N LEU A 149 -7.78 -6.16 5.55
CA LEU A 149 -8.89 -5.27 5.87
C LEU A 149 -9.83 -5.11 4.66
N GLN A 150 -9.26 -4.90 3.47
CA GLN A 150 -10.04 -4.80 2.25
C GLN A 150 -10.79 -6.10 1.93
N THR A 151 -10.11 -7.25 2.04
CA THR A 151 -10.74 -8.57 1.84
C THR A 151 -11.82 -8.85 2.90
N ALA A 152 -11.62 -8.46 4.16
CA ALA A 152 -12.61 -8.63 5.22
C ALA A 152 -13.88 -7.81 4.96
N ALA A 153 -13.72 -6.53 4.60
CA ALA A 153 -14.84 -5.66 4.22
C ALA A 153 -15.63 -6.23 3.02
N HIS A 154 -14.92 -6.86 2.08
CA HIS A 154 -15.53 -7.52 0.95
C HIS A 154 -16.31 -8.78 1.32
N VAL A 155 -15.75 -9.63 2.17
CA VAL A 155 -16.47 -10.80 2.69
C VAL A 155 -17.75 -10.34 3.40
N GLN A 156 -17.68 -9.29 4.22
CA GLN A 156 -18.86 -8.71 4.88
C GLN A 156 -19.90 -8.21 3.88
N PHE A 157 -19.48 -7.50 2.83
CA PHE A 157 -20.37 -7.05 1.75
C PHE A 157 -21.01 -8.23 1.01
N LEU A 158 -20.24 -9.26 0.66
CA LEU A 158 -20.74 -10.43 -0.06
C LEU A 158 -21.70 -11.27 0.79
N VAL A 159 -21.45 -11.42 2.10
CA VAL A 159 -22.40 -12.05 3.03
C VAL A 159 -23.71 -11.26 3.07
N ALA A 160 -23.65 -9.94 3.21
CA ALA A 160 -24.85 -9.10 3.21
C ALA A 160 -25.62 -9.18 1.89
N ARG A 161 -24.91 -9.17 0.76
CA ARG A 161 -25.51 -9.24 -0.58
C ARG A 161 -26.12 -10.61 -0.89
N THR A 162 -25.42 -11.71 -0.60
CA THR A 162 -25.95 -13.07 -0.76
C THR A 162 -27.19 -13.30 0.10
N ARG A 163 -27.22 -12.75 1.33
CA ARG A 163 -28.42 -12.72 2.19
C ARG A 163 -29.58 -12.00 1.53
N VAL A 164 -29.35 -10.82 0.95
CA VAL A 164 -30.39 -10.05 0.25
C VAL A 164 -30.92 -10.78 -0.98
N LEU A 165 -30.04 -11.39 -1.79
CA LEU A 165 -30.46 -12.20 -2.93
C LEU A 165 -31.26 -13.44 -2.52
N ALA A 166 -30.85 -14.12 -1.44
CA ALA A 166 -31.60 -15.24 -0.88
C ALA A 166 -32.97 -14.79 -0.33
N ASN A 167 -33.04 -13.60 0.26
CA ASN A 167 -34.29 -13.00 0.71
C ASN A 167 -35.23 -12.74 -0.49
N PHE A 168 -34.76 -12.08 -1.54
CA PHE A 168 -35.56 -11.90 -2.76
C PHE A 168 -36.03 -13.23 -3.35
N LEU A 169 -35.14 -14.23 -3.39
CA LEU A 169 -35.49 -15.56 -3.87
C LEU A 169 -36.58 -16.23 -3.01
N GLY A 170 -36.53 -16.07 -1.68
CA GLY A 170 -37.50 -16.64 -0.74
C GLY A 170 -38.87 -15.97 -0.74
N PHE A 171 -38.93 -14.66 -1.05
CA PHE A 171 -40.19 -13.91 -1.16
C PHE A 171 -40.81 -13.92 -2.56
N LEU A 172 -40.09 -14.40 -3.58
CA LEU A 172 -40.68 -14.58 -4.90
C LEU A 172 -41.82 -15.59 -4.82
N THR A 173 -43.04 -15.14 -5.13
CA THR A 173 -44.23 -16.00 -5.14
C THR A 173 -44.04 -17.20 -6.06
N ALA A 174 -44.71 -18.32 -5.77
CA ALA A 174 -44.71 -19.53 -6.60
C ALA A 174 -45.45 -19.36 -7.96
N ASP A 175 -45.67 -18.11 -8.40
CA ASP A 175 -46.29 -17.80 -9.67
C ASP A 175 -45.36 -18.21 -10.82
N PRO A 176 -45.84 -18.99 -11.81
CA PRO A 176 -45.05 -19.41 -12.96
C PRO A 176 -44.56 -18.23 -13.81
N SER A 177 -45.19 -17.05 -13.74
CA SER A 177 -44.70 -15.87 -14.44
C SER A 177 -43.36 -15.34 -13.91
N ALA A 178 -43.02 -15.67 -12.65
CA ALA A 178 -41.76 -15.27 -12.00
C ALA A 178 -40.60 -16.27 -12.21
N ASP A 179 -40.81 -17.32 -13.00
CA ASP A 179 -39.78 -18.37 -13.22
C ASP A 179 -38.50 -17.81 -13.85
N GLY A 180 -38.63 -16.82 -14.75
CA GLY A 180 -37.48 -16.15 -15.38
C GLY A 180 -36.64 -15.36 -14.38
N ASP A 181 -37.28 -14.55 -13.55
CA ASP A 181 -36.62 -13.75 -12.51
C ASP A 181 -35.96 -14.66 -11.46
N ARG A 182 -36.62 -15.77 -11.12
CA ARG A 182 -36.09 -16.77 -10.20
C ARG A 182 -34.78 -17.38 -10.71
N GLU A 183 -34.74 -17.77 -11.99
CA GLU A 183 -33.54 -18.36 -12.59
C GLU A 183 -32.39 -17.34 -12.66
N GLN A 184 -32.71 -16.08 -12.96
CA GLN A 184 -31.74 -15.00 -12.93
C GLN A 184 -31.18 -14.75 -11.52
N LEU A 185 -32.04 -14.70 -10.50
CA LEU A 185 -31.63 -14.54 -9.10
C LEU A 185 -30.80 -15.73 -8.62
N LYS A 186 -31.14 -16.96 -9.01
CA LYS A 186 -30.33 -18.16 -8.73
C LYS A 186 -28.95 -18.07 -9.34
N ALA A 187 -28.85 -17.65 -10.61
CA ALA A 187 -27.57 -17.49 -11.29
C ALA A 187 -26.70 -16.42 -10.60
N MET A 188 -27.30 -15.30 -10.19
CA MET A 188 -26.61 -14.26 -9.42
C MET A 188 -26.16 -14.76 -8.05
N LEU A 189 -27.03 -15.46 -7.32
CA LEU A 189 -26.74 -16.03 -6.01
C LEU A 189 -25.62 -17.07 -6.07
N ALA A 190 -25.66 -17.97 -7.06
CA ALA A 190 -24.63 -18.99 -7.25
C ALA A 190 -23.27 -18.36 -7.57
N LYS A 191 -23.24 -17.31 -8.40
CA LYS A 191 -22.03 -16.55 -8.70
C LYS A 191 -21.49 -15.85 -7.45
N ASP A 192 -22.31 -15.08 -6.75
CA ASP A 192 -21.90 -14.34 -5.56
C ASP A 192 -21.45 -15.27 -4.42
N LEU A 193 -22.05 -16.46 -4.32
CA LEU A 193 -21.62 -17.50 -3.38
C LEU A 193 -20.26 -18.10 -3.75
N GLY A 194 -19.99 -18.31 -5.03
CA GLY A 194 -18.66 -18.71 -5.51
C GLY A 194 -17.59 -17.65 -5.20
N ASP A 195 -17.90 -16.38 -5.44
CA ASP A 195 -17.03 -15.24 -5.12
C ASP A 195 -16.81 -15.12 -3.60
N LEU A 196 -17.87 -15.30 -2.80
CA LEU A 196 -17.79 -15.28 -1.34
C LEU A 196 -16.89 -16.41 -0.82
N LYS A 197 -17.08 -17.65 -1.28
CA LYS A 197 -16.22 -18.79 -0.92
C LYS A 197 -14.76 -18.48 -1.22
N TYR A 198 -14.48 -18.00 -2.43
CA TYR A 198 -13.12 -17.71 -2.85
C TYR A 198 -12.48 -16.60 -2.00
N GLN A 199 -13.15 -15.46 -1.83
CA GLN A 199 -12.61 -14.35 -1.03
C GLN A 199 -12.47 -14.71 0.45
N TYR A 200 -13.39 -15.52 0.98
CA TYR A 200 -13.31 -16.03 2.33
C TYR A 200 -12.08 -16.93 2.53
N TYR A 201 -11.82 -17.85 1.61
CA TYR A 201 -10.62 -18.70 1.68
C TYR A 201 -9.34 -17.89 1.49
N THR A 202 -9.35 -16.89 0.60
CA THR A 202 -8.21 -15.98 0.44
C THR A 202 -7.98 -15.15 1.71
N LEU A 203 -9.04 -14.74 2.42
CA LEU A 203 -8.92 -14.06 3.71
C LEU A 203 -8.23 -14.97 4.74
N LEU A 204 -8.69 -16.21 4.88
CA LEU A 204 -8.17 -17.16 5.87
C LEU A 204 -6.75 -17.63 5.57
N TYR A 205 -6.52 -18.09 4.34
CA TYR A 205 -5.32 -18.84 3.96
C TYR A 205 -4.35 -18.04 3.09
N GLY A 206 -4.73 -16.82 2.71
CA GLY A 206 -3.99 -16.04 1.72
C GLY A 206 -4.21 -16.57 0.31
N GLY A 207 -3.59 -15.91 -0.65
CA GLY A 207 -3.70 -16.24 -2.07
C GLY A 207 -3.77 -14.99 -2.93
N GLU A 208 -4.03 -15.21 -4.21
CA GLU A 208 -4.31 -14.12 -5.14
C GLU A 208 -5.68 -13.55 -4.81
N VAL A 209 -5.75 -12.25 -4.53
CA VAL A 209 -7.03 -11.54 -4.45
C VAL A 209 -7.39 -11.16 -5.88
N PRO A 210 -8.54 -11.59 -6.41
CA PRO A 210 -8.96 -11.21 -7.75
C PRO A 210 -9.07 -9.69 -7.76
N ASN A 211 -8.45 -9.06 -8.77
CA ASN A 211 -8.34 -7.62 -8.78
C ASN A 211 -9.75 -7.01 -8.75
N LEU A 212 -10.02 -6.20 -7.73
CA LEU A 212 -11.33 -5.62 -7.42
C LEU A 212 -11.98 -4.92 -8.61
N TYR A 213 -11.15 -4.37 -9.49
CA TYR A 213 -11.56 -3.75 -10.74
C TYR A 213 -12.39 -4.68 -11.62
N GLN A 214 -12.09 -5.98 -11.63
CA GLN A 214 -12.85 -6.96 -12.40
C GLN A 214 -14.30 -7.07 -11.90
N TYR A 215 -14.51 -6.90 -10.59
CA TYR A 215 -15.85 -6.90 -10.00
C TYR A 215 -16.64 -5.65 -10.37
N TYR A 216 -16.03 -4.46 -10.28
CA TYR A 216 -16.67 -3.21 -10.71
C TYR A 216 -17.04 -3.21 -12.20
N THR A 217 -16.19 -3.80 -13.04
CA THR A 217 -16.44 -3.95 -14.48
C THR A 217 -17.69 -4.79 -14.74
N LEU A 218 -17.84 -5.90 -13.99
CA LEU A 218 -18.99 -6.78 -14.10
C LEU A 218 -20.28 -6.14 -13.59
N LEU A 219 -20.20 -5.28 -12.57
CA LEU A 219 -21.38 -4.68 -11.96
C LEU A 219 -21.96 -3.50 -12.76
N TYR A 220 -21.08 -2.67 -13.32
CA TYR A 220 -21.50 -1.45 -14.01
C TYR A 220 -21.57 -1.59 -15.54
N GLY A 221 -21.24 -2.77 -16.08
CA GLY A 221 -21.29 -3.04 -17.54
C GLY A 221 -20.39 -2.11 -18.38
N GLY A 222 -19.57 -1.29 -17.73
CA GLY A 222 -18.69 -0.34 -18.38
C GLY A 222 -17.40 -1.02 -18.79
N GLU A 223 -17.03 -0.89 -20.06
CA GLU A 223 -15.67 -1.20 -20.51
C GLU A 223 -14.68 -0.33 -19.74
N VAL A 224 -14.07 -0.87 -18.68
CA VAL A 224 -12.95 -0.18 -18.04
C VAL A 224 -11.83 -0.06 -19.07
N PRO A 225 -11.31 1.16 -19.31
CA PRO A 225 -10.24 1.36 -20.27
C PRO A 225 -9.06 0.44 -19.92
N ASN A 226 -8.43 -0.13 -20.95
CA ASN A 226 -7.37 -1.16 -20.91
C ASN A 226 -6.11 -0.81 -20.06
N LEU A 227 -6.11 0.26 -19.26
CA LEU A 227 -4.97 0.74 -18.48
C LEU A 227 -4.64 -0.13 -17.25
N VAL A 228 -5.53 -1.00 -16.78
CA VAL A 228 -5.30 -1.83 -15.56
C VAL A 228 -5.10 -3.32 -15.91
N LYS A 229 -4.66 -3.64 -17.13
CA LYS A 229 -4.35 -5.04 -17.52
C LYS A 229 -2.97 -5.52 -17.08
N SER A 230 -2.11 -4.64 -16.56
CA SER A 230 -0.70 -4.97 -16.28
C SER A 230 -0.33 -5.08 -14.81
N ASP A 231 -1.25 -4.80 -13.88
CA ASP A 231 -0.91 -4.88 -12.47
C ASP A 231 -0.84 -6.36 -12.04
N PRO A 232 0.30 -6.81 -11.49
CA PRO A 232 0.42 -8.17 -11.01
C PRO A 232 -0.61 -8.45 -9.92
N PRO A 233 -1.13 -9.69 -9.82
CA PRO A 233 -2.08 -10.05 -8.78
C PRO A 233 -1.51 -9.69 -7.41
N ILE A 234 -2.33 -9.00 -6.61
CA ILE A 234 -1.95 -8.65 -5.24
C ILE A 234 -2.06 -9.94 -4.43
N MET A 235 -0.91 -10.45 -3.99
CA MET A 235 -0.82 -11.61 -3.11
C MET A 235 -1.21 -11.17 -1.70
N SER A 236 -2.38 -11.59 -1.23
CA SER A 236 -2.74 -11.45 0.17
C SER A 236 -2.11 -12.60 0.96
N GLN A 237 -1.48 -12.26 2.07
CA GLN A 237 -1.03 -13.27 3.02
C GLN A 237 -2.20 -13.67 3.92
N ALA A 238 -2.17 -14.88 4.45
CA ALA A 238 -3.17 -15.38 5.40
C ALA A 238 -3.37 -14.38 6.56
N SER A 239 -4.53 -13.72 6.57
CA SER A 239 -4.83 -12.69 7.55
C SER A 239 -5.02 -13.27 8.95
N LEU A 240 -5.51 -14.50 8.98
CA LEU A 240 -5.80 -15.26 10.18
C LEU A 240 -4.59 -15.47 11.10
N PHE A 241 -3.39 -15.63 10.51
CA PHE A 241 -2.17 -15.88 11.26
C PHE A 241 -1.37 -14.61 11.54
N SER A 242 -1.85 -13.45 11.10
CA SER A 242 -1.18 -12.18 11.37
C SER A 242 -1.37 -11.73 12.82
N ASP A 243 -2.51 -12.07 13.43
CA ASP A 243 -2.89 -11.66 14.77
C ASP A 243 -3.61 -12.80 15.52
N PRO A 244 -3.13 -13.21 16.71
CA PRO A 244 -3.79 -14.24 17.51
C PRO A 244 -5.22 -13.87 17.93
N ALA A 245 -5.55 -12.58 18.08
CA ALA A 245 -6.90 -12.14 18.44
C ALA A 245 -7.90 -12.47 17.32
N ILE A 246 -7.47 -12.38 16.07
CA ILE A 246 -8.28 -12.71 14.91
C ILE A 246 -8.48 -14.22 14.84
N ALA A 247 -7.42 -15.02 15.02
CA ALA A 247 -7.55 -16.47 15.10
C ALA A 247 -8.49 -16.92 16.24
N GLU A 248 -8.46 -16.21 17.36
CA GLU A 248 -9.37 -16.46 18.48
C GLU A 248 -10.82 -16.16 18.12
N LEU A 249 -11.09 -15.04 17.43
CA LEU A 249 -12.41 -14.68 16.94
C LEU A 249 -13.00 -15.73 15.98
N PHE A 250 -12.18 -16.24 15.06
CA PHE A 250 -12.62 -17.19 14.04
C PHE A 250 -12.85 -18.60 14.55
N PHE A 251 -11.97 -19.14 15.42
CA PHE A 251 -11.99 -20.57 15.78
C PHE A 251 -12.17 -20.89 17.25
N ARG A 252 -11.84 -19.96 18.15
CA ARG A 252 -11.78 -20.26 19.59
C ARG A 252 -12.84 -19.54 20.41
N THR A 253 -13.54 -18.60 19.81
CA THR A 253 -14.55 -17.82 20.52
C THR A 253 -15.72 -18.72 20.89
N LYS A 254 -15.89 -18.88 22.20
CA LYS A 254 -17.00 -19.63 22.82
C LYS A 254 -18.13 -18.74 23.30
N GLY A 255 -18.01 -17.44 23.11
CA GLY A 255 -19.02 -16.46 23.49
C GLY A 255 -19.86 -16.05 22.29
N CYS A 256 -21.09 -15.63 22.55
CA CYS A 256 -21.95 -15.00 21.57
C CYS A 256 -21.28 -13.74 20.99
N LEU A 257 -21.28 -13.61 19.66
CA LEU A 257 -20.67 -12.48 18.95
C LEU A 257 -21.58 -11.25 18.84
N ARG A 258 -22.80 -11.29 19.40
CA ARG A 258 -23.67 -10.11 19.42
C ARG A 258 -23.09 -8.98 20.25
N PHE A 259 -23.38 -7.73 19.86
CA PHE A 259 -23.14 -6.53 20.66
C PHE A 259 -24.02 -6.54 21.90
N ASP A 260 -25.31 -6.83 21.73
CA ASP A 260 -26.21 -7.07 22.86
C ASP A 260 -26.13 -8.53 23.32
N LYS A 261 -25.50 -8.73 24.47
CA LYS A 261 -25.34 -10.07 25.07
C LYS A 261 -26.65 -10.68 25.56
N SER A 262 -27.67 -9.86 25.82
CA SER A 262 -28.98 -10.35 26.25
C SER A 262 -29.77 -10.98 25.11
N ALA A 263 -29.50 -10.57 23.88
CA ALA A 263 -30.14 -11.09 22.67
C ALA A 263 -29.50 -12.40 22.18
N CYS A 264 -28.53 -12.95 22.90
CA CYS A 264 -27.86 -14.19 22.52
C CYS A 264 -28.79 -15.40 22.67
N PHE A 265 -28.57 -16.41 21.84
CA PHE A 265 -29.34 -17.66 21.93
C PHE A 265 -29.11 -18.34 23.29
N ASP A 266 -30.19 -18.85 23.88
CA ASP A 266 -30.13 -19.67 25.09
C ASP A 266 -29.49 -21.04 24.78
N PRO A 267 -28.74 -21.66 25.71
CA PRO A 267 -28.20 -23.01 25.54
C PRO A 267 -29.21 -24.09 25.12
N THR A 268 -30.52 -23.91 25.35
CA THR A 268 -31.56 -24.83 24.88
C THR A 268 -31.92 -24.66 23.40
N SER A 269 -31.51 -23.55 22.77
CA SER A 269 -31.75 -23.29 21.36
C SER A 269 -30.85 -24.14 20.47
N GLU A 270 -31.39 -24.65 19.36
CA GLU A 270 -30.61 -25.38 18.35
C GLU A 270 -29.49 -24.55 17.72
N TRP A 271 -29.64 -23.21 17.72
CA TRP A 271 -28.68 -22.27 17.15
C TRP A 271 -27.53 -21.92 18.11
N TYR A 272 -27.62 -22.32 19.38
CA TYR A 272 -26.59 -22.01 20.38
C TYR A 272 -25.23 -22.60 20.00
N GLY A 273 -25.22 -23.86 19.56
CA GLY A 273 -23.98 -24.58 19.26
C GLY A 273 -23.16 -23.91 18.15
N ILE A 274 -23.82 -23.40 17.11
CA ILE A 274 -23.15 -22.76 15.97
C ILE A 274 -22.82 -21.29 16.22
N SER A 275 -23.67 -20.54 16.93
CA SER A 275 -23.40 -19.14 17.30
C SER A 275 -22.22 -18.98 18.26
N HIS A 276 -21.91 -20.02 19.04
CA HIS A 276 -20.81 -20.04 20.01
C HIS A 276 -19.60 -20.89 19.56
N ALA A 277 -19.55 -21.33 18.30
CA ALA A 277 -18.44 -22.13 17.75
C ALA A 277 -17.36 -21.28 17.04
N GLY A 278 -17.50 -19.95 17.06
CA GLY A 278 -16.63 -19.01 16.36
C GLY A 278 -17.16 -18.62 14.97
N LEU A 279 -16.51 -17.61 14.40
CA LEU A 279 -16.97 -17.01 13.14
C LEU A 279 -16.83 -17.92 11.93
N ASP A 280 -15.80 -18.78 11.89
CA ASP A 280 -15.61 -19.73 10.78
C ASP A 280 -16.75 -20.75 10.70
N ALA A 281 -17.14 -21.33 11.83
CA ALA A 281 -18.25 -22.29 11.86
C ALA A 281 -19.55 -21.67 11.33
N MET A 282 -19.85 -20.42 11.71
CA MET A 282 -21.02 -19.69 11.20
C MET A 282 -20.95 -19.42 9.69
N ILE A 283 -19.79 -19.01 9.16
CA ILE A 283 -19.62 -18.76 7.71
C ILE A 283 -19.74 -20.06 6.92
N GLN A 284 -19.09 -21.13 7.37
CA GLN A 284 -19.17 -22.44 6.70
C GLN A 284 -20.60 -22.96 6.66
N ARG A 285 -21.34 -22.82 7.77
CA ARG A 285 -22.76 -23.17 7.82
C ARG A 285 -23.59 -22.30 6.88
N PHE A 286 -23.37 -20.99 6.88
CA PHE A 286 -24.04 -20.05 5.98
C PHE A 286 -23.82 -20.41 4.51
N LEU A 287 -22.58 -20.70 4.11
CA LEU A 287 -22.24 -21.10 2.76
C LEU A 287 -22.95 -22.39 2.34
N SER A 288 -22.98 -23.39 3.22
CA SER A 288 -23.69 -24.66 2.98
C SER A 288 -25.21 -24.45 2.85
N ASP A 289 -25.79 -23.66 3.75
CA ASP A 289 -27.24 -23.45 3.81
C ASP A 289 -27.74 -22.65 2.61
N ILE A 290 -27.04 -21.57 2.21
CA ILE A 290 -27.41 -20.79 1.02
C ILE A 290 -27.21 -21.60 -0.27
N GLU A 291 -26.14 -22.39 -0.37
CA GLU A 291 -25.93 -23.27 -1.53
C GLU A 291 -27.05 -24.30 -1.64
N SER A 292 -27.43 -24.93 -0.53
CA SER A 292 -28.55 -25.87 -0.52
C SER A 292 -29.89 -25.19 -0.83
N PHE A 293 -30.10 -23.95 -0.36
CA PHE A 293 -31.29 -23.15 -0.65
C PHE A 293 -31.41 -22.81 -2.14
N ALA A 294 -30.30 -22.43 -2.78
CA ALA A 294 -30.26 -22.15 -4.21
C ALA A 294 -30.62 -23.38 -5.07
N LEU A 295 -30.28 -24.58 -4.60
CA LEU A 295 -30.55 -25.86 -5.27
C LEU A 295 -31.96 -26.42 -5.02
N LEU A 296 -32.74 -25.87 -4.09
CA LEU A 296 -34.10 -26.32 -3.83
C LEU A 296 -35.02 -26.12 -5.07
N PRO A 297 -36.03 -27.00 -5.25
CA PRO A 297 -37.05 -26.79 -6.27
C PRO A 297 -37.87 -25.52 -5.94
N PRO A 298 -38.41 -24.80 -6.95
CA PRO A 298 -39.10 -23.53 -6.73
C PRO A 298 -40.23 -23.56 -5.68
N ALA A 299 -40.96 -24.68 -5.60
CA ALA A 299 -42.03 -24.85 -4.61
C ALA A 299 -41.55 -24.85 -3.16
N ASN A 300 -40.28 -25.16 -2.91
CA ASN A 300 -39.68 -25.24 -1.57
C ASN A 300 -38.72 -24.08 -1.27
N GLN A 301 -38.58 -23.12 -2.19
CA GLN A 301 -37.76 -21.93 -2.01
C GLN A 301 -38.55 -20.82 -1.31
N THR A 302 -39.09 -21.14 -0.14
CA THR A 302 -39.87 -20.21 0.67
C THR A 302 -39.03 -19.69 1.84
N VAL A 303 -39.50 -18.61 2.46
CA VAL A 303 -38.93 -18.04 3.69
C VAL A 303 -38.97 -19.06 4.85
N ASP A 304 -39.91 -20.01 4.81
CA ASP A 304 -40.05 -21.07 5.82
C ASP A 304 -39.12 -22.26 5.58
N ALA A 305 -38.28 -22.22 4.53
CA ALA A 305 -37.32 -23.29 4.29
C ALA A 305 -36.30 -23.36 5.44
N PRO A 306 -35.99 -24.55 5.98
CA PRO A 306 -35.07 -24.68 7.12
C PRO A 306 -33.66 -24.14 6.81
N ASN A 307 -33.25 -24.22 5.54
CA ASN A 307 -31.97 -23.68 5.07
C ASN A 307 -31.97 -22.13 5.07
N TYR A 308 -33.13 -21.51 4.86
CA TYR A 308 -33.27 -20.06 4.93
C TYR A 308 -33.40 -19.58 6.39
N GLU A 309 -34.01 -20.37 7.27
CA GLU A 309 -34.19 -20.01 8.68
C GLU A 309 -32.86 -19.69 9.37
N PHE A 310 -31.80 -20.49 9.15
CA PHE A 310 -30.45 -20.18 9.69
C PHE A 310 -29.95 -18.79 9.24
N THR A 311 -30.21 -18.44 7.98
CA THR A 311 -29.78 -17.18 7.39
C THR A 311 -30.45 -15.99 8.06
N TRP A 312 -31.74 -16.10 8.37
CA TRP A 312 -32.48 -15.05 9.04
C TRP A 312 -32.18 -14.98 10.55
N ARG A 313 -32.11 -16.12 11.25
CA ARG A 313 -31.92 -16.18 12.70
C ARG A 313 -30.50 -15.83 13.12
N VAL A 314 -29.51 -16.50 12.52
CA VAL A 314 -28.09 -16.44 12.93
C VAL A 314 -27.30 -15.53 12.00
N ALA A 315 -27.42 -15.73 10.68
CA ALA A 315 -26.56 -14.99 9.74
C ALA A 315 -26.87 -13.49 9.71
N ALA A 316 -28.13 -13.12 9.96
CA ALA A 316 -28.55 -11.72 9.91
C ALA A 316 -27.97 -10.87 11.05
N ASN A 317 -27.73 -11.47 12.21
CA ASN A 317 -27.35 -10.80 13.45
C ASN A 317 -25.94 -11.27 13.88
N ASP A 318 -25.81 -12.45 14.46
CA ASP A 318 -24.58 -12.99 15.07
C ASP A 318 -23.40 -13.03 14.09
N LEU A 319 -23.63 -13.53 12.87
CA LEU A 319 -22.58 -13.58 11.84
C LEU A 319 -22.18 -12.18 11.38
N TYR A 320 -23.16 -11.29 11.19
CA TYR A 320 -22.92 -9.93 10.70
C TYR A 320 -22.17 -9.09 11.73
N GLU A 321 -22.59 -9.11 13.00
CA GLU A 321 -21.93 -8.44 14.11
C GLU A 321 -20.56 -9.06 14.43
N GLY A 322 -20.44 -10.39 14.27
CA GLY A 322 -19.16 -11.09 14.34
C GLY A 322 -18.18 -10.66 13.25
N LEU A 323 -18.65 -10.51 12.01
CA LEU A 323 -17.86 -9.97 10.90
C LEU A 323 -17.48 -8.50 11.12
N GLN A 324 -18.39 -7.69 11.68
CA GLN A 324 -18.09 -6.30 12.03
C GLN A 324 -17.00 -6.23 13.13
N THR A 325 -17.12 -7.05 14.18
CA THR A 325 -16.09 -7.16 15.22
C THR A 325 -14.74 -7.62 14.66
N ALA A 326 -14.75 -8.52 13.67
CA ALA A 326 -13.53 -8.93 12.97
C ALA A 326 -12.91 -7.75 12.20
N SER A 327 -13.72 -6.99 11.45
CA SER A 327 -13.30 -5.78 10.74
C SER A 327 -12.71 -4.74 11.69
N ASP A 328 -13.35 -4.47 12.84
CA ASP A 328 -12.85 -3.54 13.85
C ASP A 328 -11.52 -4.00 14.44
N THR A 329 -11.35 -5.31 14.64
CA THR A 329 -10.07 -5.90 15.06
C THR A 329 -8.98 -5.67 14.01
N PHE A 330 -9.26 -5.89 12.72
CA PHE A 330 -8.33 -5.59 11.63
C PHE A 330 -7.95 -4.10 11.58
N VAL A 331 -8.92 -3.20 11.75
CA VAL A 331 -8.68 -1.75 11.83
C VAL A 331 -7.77 -1.42 13.01
N GLY A 332 -8.06 -1.96 14.20
CA GLY A 332 -7.26 -1.75 15.41
C GLY A 332 -5.80 -2.19 15.22
N THR A 333 -5.58 -3.38 14.68
CA THR A 333 -4.23 -3.90 14.39
C THR A 333 -3.50 -3.04 13.35
N THR A 334 -4.20 -2.56 12.32
CA THR A 334 -3.65 -1.66 11.30
C THR A 334 -3.26 -0.30 11.89
N LEU A 335 -4.13 0.31 12.69
CA LEU A 335 -3.88 1.59 13.35
C LEU A 335 -2.69 1.50 14.33
N ASN A 336 -2.60 0.41 15.08
CA ASN A 336 -1.46 0.17 15.97
C ASN A 336 -0.14 0.10 15.20
N ALA A 337 -0.13 -0.63 14.07
CA ALA A 337 1.04 -0.72 13.21
C ALA A 337 1.43 0.64 12.58
N LEU A 338 0.45 1.45 12.17
CA LEU A 338 0.69 2.82 11.71
C LEU A 338 1.22 3.73 12.82
N GLY A 339 0.74 3.57 14.05
CA GLY A 339 1.24 4.29 15.23
C GLY A 339 2.71 4.01 15.52
N GLN A 340 3.16 2.76 15.33
CA GLN A 340 4.58 2.40 15.43
C GLN A 340 5.43 3.09 14.36
N LEU A 341 4.95 3.11 13.11
CA LEU A 341 5.63 3.80 12.01
C LEU A 341 5.71 5.31 12.24
N GLN A 342 4.65 5.91 12.76
CA GLN A 342 4.62 7.33 13.14
C GLN A 342 5.64 7.62 14.25
N THR A 343 5.76 6.74 15.24
CA THR A 343 6.74 6.87 16.32
C THR A 343 8.17 6.83 15.78
N LEU A 344 8.48 5.91 14.86
CA LEU A 344 9.80 5.82 14.23
C LEU A 344 10.13 7.09 13.43
N HIS A 345 9.19 7.61 12.64
CA HIS A 345 9.38 8.88 11.92
C HIS A 345 9.57 10.07 12.88
N THR A 346 8.88 10.09 14.01
CA THR A 346 9.06 11.12 15.03
C THR A 346 10.47 11.06 15.63
N ILE A 347 10.97 9.86 15.95
CA ILE A 347 12.35 9.67 16.43
C ILE A 347 13.37 10.11 15.36
N LEU A 348 13.15 9.73 14.09
CA LEU A 348 14.00 10.16 12.97
C LEU A 348 14.04 11.70 12.86
N LEU A 349 12.89 12.37 12.99
CA LEU A 349 12.82 13.83 12.98
C LEU A 349 13.64 14.44 14.13
N LEU A 350 13.50 13.92 15.36
CA LEU A 350 14.26 14.42 16.51
C LEU A 350 15.77 14.21 16.35
N VAL A 351 16.19 13.03 15.87
CA VAL A 351 17.61 12.72 15.64
C VAL A 351 18.20 13.61 14.54
N THR A 352 17.46 13.86 13.47
CA THR A 352 17.91 14.74 12.38
C THR A 352 18.02 16.21 12.83
N LEU A 353 17.07 16.71 13.63
CA LEU A 353 17.17 18.02 14.27
C LEU A 353 18.35 18.10 15.24
N GLY A 354 18.59 17.07 16.05
CA GLY A 354 19.75 16.99 16.94
C GLY A 354 21.09 17.01 16.19
N LEU A 355 21.19 16.28 15.08
CA LEU A 355 22.39 16.28 14.24
C LEU A 355 22.59 17.61 13.50
N LEU A 356 21.51 18.25 13.06
CA LEU A 356 21.56 19.56 12.42
C LEU A 356 22.02 20.64 13.41
N THR A 357 21.43 20.68 14.60
CA THR A 357 21.82 21.62 15.66
C THR A 357 23.28 21.42 16.07
N TRP A 358 23.72 20.16 16.23
CA TRP A 358 25.12 19.85 16.47
C TRP A 358 26.03 20.31 15.32
N LEU A 359 25.66 20.08 14.07
CA LEU A 359 26.42 20.52 12.90
C LEU A 359 26.58 22.05 12.85
N VAL A 360 25.50 22.78 13.12
CA VAL A 360 25.52 24.25 13.15
C VAL A 360 26.43 24.76 14.28
N LEU A 361 26.23 24.27 15.51
CA LEU A 361 26.95 24.76 16.69
C LEU A 361 28.41 24.32 16.72
N ALA A 362 28.69 23.06 16.43
CA ALA A 362 30.02 22.47 16.57
C ALA A 362 30.92 22.66 15.35
N LEU A 363 30.36 22.86 14.15
CA LEU A 363 31.16 22.99 12.92
C LEU A 363 30.97 24.33 12.23
N LEU A 364 29.73 24.74 11.94
CA LEU A 364 29.50 25.92 11.11
C LEU A 364 29.92 27.21 11.83
N LEU A 365 29.58 27.36 13.12
CA LEU A 365 29.95 28.54 13.91
C LEU A 365 31.47 28.71 14.07
N PRO A 366 32.25 27.70 14.51
CA PRO A 366 33.70 27.87 14.64
C PRO A 366 34.37 28.06 13.28
N PHE A 367 33.90 27.37 12.25
CA PHE A 367 34.45 27.54 10.90
C PHE A 367 34.22 28.96 10.37
N ARG A 368 33.01 29.52 10.57
CA ARG A 368 32.72 30.91 10.23
C ARG A 368 33.65 31.88 10.97
N ARG A 369 33.88 31.65 12.28
CA ARG A 369 34.79 32.50 13.08
C ARG A 369 36.21 32.44 12.54
N GLN A 370 36.70 31.25 12.18
CA GLN A 370 38.03 31.08 11.59
C GLN A 370 38.13 31.76 10.22
N LEU A 371 37.17 31.54 9.32
CA LEU A 371 37.13 32.19 8.01
C LEU A 371 37.11 33.71 8.11
N LEU A 372 36.34 34.27 9.04
CA LEU A 372 36.33 35.72 9.28
C LEU A 372 37.69 36.22 9.79
N SER A 373 38.35 35.48 10.68
CA SER A 373 39.67 35.86 11.17
C SER A 373 40.73 35.80 10.06
N GLU A 374 40.66 34.81 9.17
CA GLU A 374 41.57 34.70 8.03
C GLU A 374 41.25 35.74 6.96
N SER A 375 39.97 36.04 6.70
CA SER A 375 39.60 37.09 5.76
C SER A 375 40.09 38.47 6.21
N VAL A 376 40.06 38.76 7.52
CA VAL A 376 40.62 40.00 8.07
C VAL A 376 42.14 40.05 7.92
N ARG A 377 42.85 38.93 8.17
CA ARG A 377 44.30 38.86 7.96
C ARG A 377 44.69 39.00 6.49
N LEU A 378 43.95 38.35 5.60
CA LEU A 378 44.14 38.45 4.15
C LEU A 378 43.85 39.86 3.66
N ALA A 379 42.77 40.50 4.14
CA ALA A 379 42.49 41.90 3.85
C ALA A 379 43.61 42.82 4.35
N GLY A 380 44.16 42.56 5.53
CA GLY A 380 45.33 43.28 6.05
C GLY A 380 46.58 43.10 5.18
N LEU A 381 46.88 41.87 4.74
CA LEU A 381 48.00 41.61 3.82
C LEU A 381 47.79 42.28 2.46
N LEU A 382 46.58 42.20 1.90
CA LEU A 382 46.21 42.87 0.65
C LEU A 382 46.30 44.39 0.76
N SER A 383 45.98 44.97 1.92
CA SER A 383 46.11 46.42 2.15
C SER A 383 47.56 46.92 2.23
N GLN A 384 48.53 46.02 2.46
CA GLN A 384 49.95 46.35 2.51
C GLN A 384 50.67 46.14 1.18
N LEU A 385 50.01 45.56 0.18
CA LEU A 385 50.59 45.53 -1.15
C LEU A 385 50.63 46.97 -1.69
N PRO A 386 51.80 47.45 -2.16
CA PRO A 386 51.87 48.75 -2.82
C PRO A 386 50.87 48.76 -3.99
N GLN A 387 50.25 49.91 -4.22
CA GLN A 387 49.20 50.11 -5.24
C GLN A 387 49.65 49.69 -6.66
N GLU A 388 50.97 49.59 -6.87
CA GLU A 388 51.64 49.10 -8.08
C GLU A 388 51.46 47.58 -8.32
N ALA A 389 51.21 46.79 -7.27
CA ALA A 389 50.90 45.37 -7.37
C ALA A 389 49.37 45.20 -7.46
N ASP A 390 48.79 45.63 -8.58
CA ASP A 390 47.36 45.51 -8.86
C ASP A 390 46.97 44.03 -9.09
N VAL A 391 46.87 43.28 -7.99
CA VAL A 391 46.45 41.87 -7.99
C VAL A 391 45.01 41.74 -8.46
N GLU A 392 44.18 42.76 -8.25
CA GLU A 392 42.80 42.79 -8.73
C GLU A 392 42.75 42.92 -10.24
N GLY A 393 43.59 43.78 -10.83
CA GLY A 393 43.81 43.90 -12.27
C GLY A 393 44.36 42.62 -12.89
N GLN A 394 45.35 41.97 -12.26
CA GLN A 394 45.89 40.69 -12.75
C GLN A 394 44.88 39.54 -12.63
N ILE A 395 44.10 39.46 -11.55
CA ILE A 395 43.05 38.43 -11.40
C ILE A 395 41.89 38.73 -12.34
N LYS A 396 41.46 39.98 -12.51
CA LYS A 396 40.46 40.36 -13.52
C LYS A 396 40.96 40.05 -14.93
N ALA A 397 42.23 40.31 -15.23
CA ALA A 397 42.84 39.94 -16.51
C ALA A 397 42.83 38.42 -16.69
N LEU A 398 43.26 37.63 -15.70
CA LEU A 398 43.25 36.16 -15.78
C LEU A 398 41.84 35.55 -15.82
N VAL A 399 40.89 36.10 -15.06
CA VAL A 399 39.49 35.65 -15.06
C VAL A 399 38.80 36.05 -16.36
N MET A 400 39.08 37.23 -16.92
CA MET A 400 38.55 37.64 -18.22
C MET A 400 39.24 36.90 -19.39
N ASP A 401 40.53 36.56 -19.30
CA ASP A 401 41.22 35.69 -20.26
C ASP A 401 40.71 34.25 -20.22
N THR A 402 40.30 33.75 -19.04
CA THR A 402 39.72 32.40 -18.92
C THR A 402 38.22 32.34 -19.15
N ALA A 403 37.50 33.46 -19.06
CA ALA A 403 36.06 33.55 -19.31
C ALA A 403 35.70 33.60 -20.81
N VAL A 404 36.68 33.80 -21.70
CA VAL A 404 36.47 33.65 -23.15
C VAL A 404 37.37 32.53 -23.66
N PRO A 405 36.95 31.26 -23.61
CA PRO A 405 37.47 30.30 -24.56
C PRO A 405 37.04 30.83 -25.93
N LYS A 406 37.96 31.46 -26.66
CA LYS A 406 37.84 31.53 -28.12
C LYS A 406 37.62 30.09 -28.56
N SER A 407 36.39 29.80 -28.97
CA SER A 407 36.05 28.58 -29.65
C SER A 407 36.79 28.61 -30.98
N ASP A 408 38.06 28.20 -30.99
CA ASP A 408 38.72 27.81 -32.22
C ASP A 408 37.99 26.54 -32.70
N PRO A 409 37.32 26.57 -33.85
CA PRO A 409 36.47 25.46 -34.29
C PRO A 409 37.25 24.22 -34.77
N GLU A 410 38.58 24.17 -34.70
CA GLU A 410 39.36 23.09 -35.30
C GLU A 410 40.57 22.72 -34.43
N GLY A 411 40.42 21.72 -33.57
CA GLY A 411 41.52 21.32 -32.71
C GLY A 411 41.22 20.18 -31.75
N THR A 412 40.98 19.01 -32.31
CA THR A 412 40.87 17.70 -31.67
C THR A 412 41.79 17.51 -30.44
N SER A 413 41.29 17.77 -29.22
CA SER A 413 41.97 17.31 -27.99
C SER A 413 41.02 16.44 -27.15
N LYS A 414 41.34 15.16 -27.12
CA LYS A 414 40.47 14.06 -26.66
C LYS A 414 40.51 13.77 -25.16
N ASN A 415 41.17 14.57 -24.31
CA ASN A 415 41.59 14.08 -22.98
C ASN A 415 41.21 14.92 -21.75
N TRP A 416 40.27 15.88 -21.81
CA TRP A 416 39.84 16.64 -20.60
C TRP A 416 38.33 16.52 -20.28
N SER A 417 37.75 15.31 -20.29
CA SER A 417 36.33 15.11 -19.99
C SER A 417 36.02 14.53 -18.59
N ILE A 418 37.02 14.31 -17.71
CA ILE A 418 36.79 13.55 -16.47
C ILE A 418 36.40 14.42 -15.25
N ALA A 419 36.70 15.72 -15.23
CA ALA A 419 36.51 16.53 -14.01
C ALA A 419 35.14 17.21 -13.86
N LYS A 420 34.32 17.30 -14.91
CA LYS A 420 33.01 18.00 -14.88
C LYS A 420 31.82 17.10 -14.48
N GLY A 421 32.01 15.78 -14.40
CA GLY A 421 30.93 14.81 -14.17
C GLY A 421 30.55 14.57 -12.71
N VAL A 422 31.43 14.81 -11.73
CA VAL A 422 31.20 14.35 -10.35
C VAL A 422 30.34 15.34 -9.54
N GLY A 423 30.45 16.64 -9.80
CA GLY A 423 29.63 17.66 -9.11
C GLY A 423 28.18 17.73 -9.62
N ALA A 424 27.99 17.58 -10.93
CA ALA A 424 26.67 17.59 -11.56
C ALA A 424 25.86 16.33 -11.20
N ALA A 425 26.51 15.17 -11.09
CA ALA A 425 25.84 13.93 -10.68
C ALA A 425 25.39 13.95 -9.21
N ALA A 426 26.17 14.55 -8.31
CA ALA A 426 25.78 14.69 -6.90
C ALA A 426 24.65 15.71 -6.69
N ALA A 427 24.67 16.84 -7.42
CA ALA A 427 23.60 17.82 -7.39
C ALA A 427 22.31 17.31 -8.07
N ALA A 428 22.43 16.55 -9.16
CA ALA A 428 21.30 15.89 -9.82
C ALA A 428 20.73 14.75 -8.97
N ALA A 429 21.57 13.97 -8.27
CA ALA A 429 21.11 12.94 -7.34
C ALA A 429 20.42 13.53 -6.11
N ALA A 430 20.93 14.65 -5.56
CA ALA A 430 20.28 15.36 -4.47
C ALA A 430 18.94 15.99 -4.89
N ARG A 431 18.86 16.56 -6.11
CA ARG A 431 17.60 17.08 -6.67
C ARG A 431 16.61 15.96 -7.02
N ALA A 432 17.07 14.82 -7.53
CA ALA A 432 16.22 13.66 -7.80
C ALA A 432 15.73 12.97 -6.51
N ALA A 433 16.54 12.94 -5.45
CA ALA A 433 16.12 12.45 -4.13
C ALA A 433 15.13 13.40 -3.45
N ALA A 434 15.36 14.72 -3.53
CA ALA A 434 14.43 15.73 -3.04
C ALA A 434 13.11 15.75 -3.83
N ALA A 435 13.15 15.58 -5.15
CA ALA A 435 11.96 15.49 -6.00
C ALA A 435 11.16 14.19 -5.77
N ARG A 436 11.83 13.07 -5.47
CA ARG A 436 11.15 11.82 -5.08
C ARG A 436 10.54 11.89 -3.67
N ALA A 437 11.19 12.57 -2.73
CA ALA A 437 10.64 12.80 -1.39
C ALA A 437 9.45 13.79 -1.42
N ALA A 438 9.51 14.84 -2.25
CA ALA A 438 8.40 15.77 -2.43
C ALA A 438 7.23 15.15 -3.21
N GLY A 439 7.49 14.27 -4.20
CA GLY A 439 6.47 13.54 -4.95
C GLY A 439 5.74 12.46 -4.14
N ALA A 440 6.39 11.88 -3.12
CA ALA A 440 5.78 10.88 -2.25
C ALA A 440 4.83 11.48 -1.19
N VAL A 441 5.01 12.77 -0.83
CA VAL A 441 4.15 13.46 0.16
C VAL A 441 3.00 14.22 -0.51
N GLY A 442 3.13 14.56 -1.80
CA GLY A 442 2.12 15.34 -2.55
C GLY A 442 0.85 14.59 -2.97
N ASN A 443 0.86 13.24 -2.98
CA ASN A 443 -0.27 12.44 -3.48
C ASN A 443 -1.12 11.76 -2.40
N PHE A 444 -0.85 11.97 -1.11
CA PHE A 444 -1.67 11.38 -0.04
C PHE A 444 -2.70 12.33 0.57
N LYS A 445 -2.83 13.57 0.06
CA LYS A 445 -3.72 14.60 0.61
C LYS A 445 -4.93 14.96 -0.27
N SER A 446 -5.33 14.11 -1.21
CA SER A 446 -6.55 14.32 -1.97
C SER A 446 -7.28 12.98 -2.19
N LYS A 447 -8.48 12.85 -1.59
CA LYS A 447 -9.38 11.68 -1.45
C LYS A 447 -9.29 10.87 -0.14
N MET A 448 -9.37 11.57 0.98
CA MET A 448 -10.26 11.16 2.08
C MET A 448 -11.15 12.35 2.41
N THR A 449 -12.00 12.73 1.46
CA THR A 449 -13.20 13.52 1.77
C THR A 449 -14.10 12.65 2.62
N ALA A 450 -14.42 13.18 3.81
CA ALA A 450 -15.31 12.63 4.80
C ALA A 450 -16.52 11.92 4.18
N GLY A 451 -16.64 10.61 4.46
CA GLY A 451 -17.96 9.99 4.51
C GLY A 451 -18.73 10.58 5.71
N PRO A 452 -20.03 10.85 5.58
CA PRO A 452 -20.81 11.42 6.66
C PRO A 452 -20.79 10.49 7.86
N GLY A 453 -20.55 11.08 9.02
CA GLY A 453 -20.49 10.37 10.30
C GLY A 453 -21.82 9.67 10.60
N ALA A 454 -21.76 8.36 10.74
CA ALA A 454 -22.75 7.57 11.48
C ALA A 454 -22.16 7.34 12.88
N GLY A 455 -22.43 8.29 13.77
CA GLY A 455 -21.89 8.33 15.12
C GLY A 455 -22.51 9.46 15.94
N GLY A 456 -23.83 9.40 16.11
CA GLY A 456 -24.57 10.04 17.22
C GLY A 456 -25.45 8.94 17.80
N GLY A 457 -25.30 8.54 19.05
CA GLY A 457 -25.73 9.35 20.19
C GLY A 457 -27.15 8.91 20.54
N TYR A 458 -27.27 7.78 21.24
CA TYR A 458 -28.52 7.40 21.90
C TYR A 458 -28.68 8.28 23.14
N GLU A 459 -29.36 9.40 22.98
CA GLU A 459 -29.95 10.17 24.08
C GLU A 459 -31.42 10.41 23.74
N ASP A 460 -32.28 9.88 24.61
CA ASP A 460 -33.67 10.25 24.92
C ASP A 460 -34.44 11.13 23.92
N MET A 461 -35.44 10.53 23.27
CA MET A 461 -36.70 11.19 22.97
C MET A 461 -37.87 10.21 23.18
N GLU A 462 -38.43 10.28 24.38
CA GLU A 462 -39.86 10.09 24.61
C GLU A 462 -40.66 11.16 23.82
N ASP A 463 -41.92 10.81 23.55
CA ASP A 463 -43.03 11.66 23.08
C ASP A 463 -43.08 12.13 21.62
N GLY A 464 -44.15 11.67 20.93
CA GLY A 464 -44.98 12.59 20.14
C GLY A 464 -45.29 12.20 18.70
N GLY A 465 -46.55 11.82 18.44
CA GLY A 465 -47.20 11.91 17.12
C GLY A 465 -47.41 10.54 16.46
N GLY A 466 -48.60 9.93 16.41
CA GLY A 466 -49.91 10.56 16.26
C GLY A 466 -50.17 10.90 14.80
N TRP A 467 -50.37 9.88 13.95
CA TRP A 467 -50.97 10.04 12.61
C TRP A 467 -52.15 9.07 12.50
N GLY A 468 -53.32 9.61 12.82
CA GLY A 468 -54.63 9.07 12.46
C GLY A 468 -55.28 9.96 11.40
N GLY A 469 -56.14 9.35 10.59
CA GLY A 469 -56.92 9.95 9.50
C GLY A 469 -57.02 8.95 8.34
N ASN A 470 -57.87 7.93 8.37
CA ASN A 470 -59.35 7.87 8.40
C ASN A 470 -59.99 7.94 7.00
N GLU A 471 -61.07 7.15 6.88
CA GLU A 471 -62.04 6.96 5.77
C GLU A 471 -61.65 5.91 4.71
N GLY A 472 -62.43 4.85 4.47
CA GLY A 472 -63.73 4.43 4.98
C GLY A 472 -64.16 3.12 4.28
N GLY A 473 -65.11 2.39 4.85
CA GLY A 473 -65.64 1.18 4.23
C GLY A 473 -66.33 0.27 5.23
N SER A 474 -67.61 0.55 5.46
CA SER A 474 -68.60 -0.21 6.22
C SER A 474 -68.74 -1.67 5.77
N GLU A 475 -68.98 -2.59 6.71
CA GLU A 475 -70.18 -3.43 6.82
C GLU A 475 -69.95 -4.70 7.66
N ASN A 476 -70.86 -4.91 8.63
CA ASN A 476 -71.35 -6.19 9.16
C ASN A 476 -70.37 -7.05 9.99
N GLU A 477 -70.74 -7.78 11.03
CA GLU A 477 -71.89 -7.92 11.91
C GLU A 477 -71.43 -8.96 12.96
N ALA A 478 -71.87 -8.79 14.20
CA ALA A 478 -72.23 -9.83 15.16
C ALA A 478 -71.18 -10.72 15.90
N SER A 479 -71.55 -10.91 17.18
CA SER A 479 -71.15 -11.91 18.20
C SER A 479 -69.86 -11.63 18.98
N SER A 480 -69.90 -11.13 20.23
CA SER A 480 -70.41 -11.69 21.51
C SER A 480 -69.64 -12.95 21.92
N ALA A 481 -69.10 -13.12 23.12
CA ALA A 481 -69.22 -12.42 24.40
C ALA A 481 -68.01 -12.81 25.27
N ALA A 482 -67.59 -11.93 26.17
CA ALA A 482 -66.77 -12.25 27.32
C ALA A 482 -67.52 -11.86 28.59
N ASP A 483 -67.68 -12.86 29.46
CA ASP A 483 -67.69 -12.83 30.93
C ASP A 483 -68.03 -11.51 31.64
N TRP A 484 -69.11 -11.59 32.43
CA TRP A 484 -69.23 -10.90 33.72
C TRP A 484 -69.85 -11.88 34.75
N GLU A 485 -69.05 -12.16 35.78
CA GLU A 485 -69.39 -12.45 37.19
C GLU A 485 -70.63 -13.29 37.56
N GLU A 486 -70.38 -14.51 38.08
CA GLU A 486 -70.69 -14.93 39.47
C GLU A 486 -69.85 -16.16 39.89
#